data_AF-A0A7Y3E6X7-F1
#
_entry.id   AF-A0A7Y3E6X7-F1
#
_cell.length_a   1.000
_cell.length_b   1.000
_cell.length_c   1.000
_cell.angle_alpha   90.00
_cell.angle_beta   90.00
_cell.angle_gamma   90.00
#
_symmetry.space_group_name_H-M   'P 1'
#
loop_
_entity.id
_entity.type
_entity.pdbx_description
1 polymer ?
#
loop_
_entity_poly.entity_id
_entity_poly.type
_entity_poly.pdbx_seq_one_letter_code
_entity_poly.pdbx_strand_id
1 'polypeptide(L)'
;MKRLVRKVHSSTYTHWLIAVIAGVLLLALTGTAAAQYEDYDGPESCKQCHEENYNQWKASGHPYKLMKGEEARHRAIPLPEGSDWDDISYVIGGYKWKSRYMDSNGYIITNDSTTAGGNTQYNYLTGEWSNYHADEANGTKPYNCGRCHTTGWIADEDTSTPEGKQDGLEGIHGTFFAGGIQCEQCHGPGFGSMNVDYTAEACGECHIRGDADTIPASGGFIRHHEQYNEHLAGAHGAVECGTCHNPHKRGEFSIWKDGEEHGPNDSTTGAVCGVSCHTDKMESYSKTSMYDYGVECKDCHMPYATKSAKALGPVVDGNQTKGDVQTHIFYIDTDPMANMFTEDGGFVKLDGDGKAAVTMNFACQRCHETASLDELALFAEDFHDENKGLENFGIDPGLSGTWWNPTKSGEGFLIEVDSNKFMYVSLYTYGPDGEQTWLVAALTSATGTTANVTVYIPSGGTWGDPSGAATDIEWGTGQFNFPTCTAGSFTITPNQAMMDMGFTELSYDLERILPSGTACPTFVNNEMAAATR
;
A
#
# COMPACT_ATOMS: atom_id res chain seq x y z
N MET A 1 12.10 -106.40 -12.81
CA MET A 1 11.35 -105.16 -12.53
C MET A 1 11.95 -104.47 -11.33
N LYS A 2 12.82 -103.47 -11.52
CA LYS A 2 13.34 -102.58 -10.48
C LYS A 2 12.84 -101.18 -10.83
N ARG A 3 12.02 -100.55 -9.98
CA ARG A 3 11.53 -99.18 -10.20
C ARG A 3 12.15 -98.25 -9.15
N LEU A 4 12.87 -97.26 -9.65
CA LEU A 4 13.28 -96.04 -8.95
C LEU A 4 12.05 -95.30 -8.39
N VAL A 5 12.18 -94.70 -7.21
CA VAL A 5 11.40 -93.52 -6.84
C VAL A 5 12.38 -92.44 -6.37
N ARG A 6 12.34 -91.32 -7.09
CA ARG A 6 13.13 -90.09 -6.90
C ARG A 6 12.42 -89.18 -5.88
N LYS A 7 13.21 -88.57 -4.99
CA LYS A 7 12.98 -87.25 -4.37
C LYS A 7 12.56 -86.23 -5.44
N VAL A 8 11.49 -85.47 -5.21
CA VAL A 8 11.38 -84.00 -5.39
C VAL A 8 10.08 -83.57 -4.69
N HIS A 9 10.11 -82.50 -3.88
CA HIS A 9 9.06 -81.49 -3.63
C HIS A 9 9.14 -80.93 -2.20
N SER A 10 10.05 -80.00 -1.94
CA SER A 10 9.97 -79.11 -0.77
C SER A 10 10.31 -77.63 -1.09
N SER A 11 10.47 -77.28 -2.37
CA SER A 11 10.87 -75.92 -2.79
C SER A 11 9.68 -74.99 -3.06
N THR A 12 8.51 -75.54 -3.40
CA THR A 12 7.36 -74.74 -3.87
C THR A 12 6.59 -74.06 -2.73
N TYR A 13 6.57 -74.61 -1.52
CA TYR A 13 5.80 -74.02 -0.42
C TYR A 13 6.43 -72.74 0.17
N THR A 14 7.76 -72.64 0.16
CA THR A 14 8.47 -71.49 0.74
C THR A 14 8.36 -70.23 -0.13
N HIS A 15 8.28 -70.38 -1.45
CA HIS A 15 8.13 -69.26 -2.39
C HIS A 15 6.71 -68.66 -2.37
N TRP A 16 5.68 -69.48 -2.14
CA TRP A 16 4.30 -69.01 -2.02
C TRP A 16 4.05 -68.25 -0.71
N LEU A 17 4.66 -68.66 0.41
CA LEU A 17 4.52 -67.94 1.67
C LEU A 17 5.19 -66.56 1.63
N ILE A 18 6.36 -66.45 0.99
CA ILE A 18 7.08 -65.17 0.84
C ILE A 18 6.30 -64.22 -0.08
N ALA A 19 5.72 -64.71 -1.18
CA ALA A 19 4.91 -63.89 -2.08
C ALA A 19 3.61 -63.37 -1.45
N VAL A 20 2.95 -64.19 -0.61
CA VAL A 20 1.73 -63.77 0.10
C VAL A 20 2.06 -62.78 1.22
N ILE A 21 3.15 -62.98 1.96
CA ILE A 21 3.59 -62.05 3.00
C ILE A 21 4.04 -60.71 2.37
N ALA A 22 4.77 -60.75 1.25
CA ALA A 22 5.14 -59.55 0.50
C ALA A 22 3.92 -58.82 -0.10
N GLY A 23 2.91 -59.56 -0.59
CA GLY A 23 1.66 -58.99 -1.09
C GLY A 23 0.80 -58.33 0.00
N VAL A 24 0.72 -58.94 1.19
CA VAL A 24 0.01 -58.37 2.35
C VAL A 24 0.75 -57.16 2.94
N LEU A 25 2.10 -57.16 2.94
CA LEU A 25 2.91 -56.00 3.31
C LEU A 25 2.78 -54.85 2.31
N LEU A 26 2.74 -55.12 1.00
CA LEU A 26 2.50 -54.09 -0.03
C LEU A 26 1.10 -53.47 0.09
N LEU A 27 0.07 -54.25 0.39
CA LEU A 27 -1.30 -53.76 0.60
C LEU A 27 -1.46 -52.97 1.92
N ALA A 28 -0.70 -53.31 2.95
CA ALA A 28 -0.69 -52.59 4.23
C ALA A 28 0.02 -51.22 4.14
N LEU A 29 1.05 -51.10 3.31
CA LEU A 29 1.78 -49.84 3.07
C LEU A 29 1.02 -48.83 2.20
N THR A 30 0.11 -49.29 1.33
CA THR A 30 -0.74 -48.39 0.52
C THR A 30 -2.00 -47.93 1.25
N GLY A 31 -2.38 -48.59 2.35
CA GLY A 31 -3.61 -48.29 3.08
C GLY A 31 -3.51 -47.09 4.03
N THR A 32 -2.32 -46.67 4.44
CA THR A 32 -2.13 -45.61 5.45
C THR A 32 -2.25 -44.20 4.89
N ALA A 33 -1.77 -43.95 3.66
CA ALA A 33 -1.88 -42.64 3.02
C ALA A 33 -3.31 -42.34 2.53
N ALA A 34 -4.04 -43.36 2.06
CA ALA A 34 -5.45 -43.20 1.68
C ALA A 34 -6.33 -42.89 2.90
N ALA A 35 -6.05 -43.53 4.05
CA ALA A 35 -6.78 -43.33 5.31
C ALA A 35 -6.66 -41.90 5.89
N GLN A 36 -5.56 -41.20 5.62
CA GLN A 36 -5.25 -39.90 6.24
C GLN A 36 -6.10 -38.74 5.71
N TYR A 37 -6.58 -38.83 4.46
CA TYR A 37 -7.35 -37.78 3.79
C TYR A 37 -8.68 -38.30 3.25
N GLU A 38 -9.24 -39.38 3.82
CA GLU A 38 -10.49 -40.00 3.34
C GLU A 38 -11.67 -39.03 3.29
N ASP A 39 -11.66 -38.00 4.13
CA ASP A 39 -12.72 -37.00 4.22
C ASP A 39 -12.56 -35.86 3.19
N TYR A 40 -11.47 -35.81 2.41
CA TYR A 40 -11.26 -34.79 1.39
C TYR A 40 -11.73 -35.26 0.00
N ASP A 41 -12.58 -34.46 -0.64
CA ASP A 41 -13.23 -34.74 -1.92
C ASP A 41 -12.58 -33.97 -3.10
N GLY A 42 -11.81 -32.91 -2.81
CA GLY A 42 -11.16 -32.06 -3.79
C GLY A 42 -12.08 -31.04 -4.49
N PRO A 43 -11.50 -30.00 -5.13
CA PRO A 43 -12.25 -28.86 -5.68
C PRO A 43 -13.16 -29.23 -6.87
N GLU A 44 -12.85 -30.29 -7.62
CA GLU A 44 -13.67 -30.74 -8.75
C GLU A 44 -15.03 -31.29 -8.29
N SER A 45 -15.11 -31.82 -7.07
CA SER A 45 -16.37 -32.25 -6.47
C SER A 45 -17.25 -31.03 -6.15
N CYS A 46 -16.65 -29.96 -5.62
CA CYS A 46 -17.33 -28.70 -5.31
C CYS A 46 -17.89 -28.01 -6.57
N LYS A 47 -17.16 -28.06 -7.69
CA LYS A 47 -17.56 -27.47 -8.98
C LYS A 47 -18.95 -27.90 -9.45
N GLN A 48 -19.36 -29.12 -9.16
CA GLN A 48 -20.62 -29.70 -9.63
C GLN A 48 -21.85 -28.91 -9.12
N CYS A 49 -21.73 -28.25 -7.98
CA CYS A 49 -22.79 -27.41 -7.40
C CYS A 49 -22.41 -25.92 -7.35
N HIS A 50 -21.11 -25.59 -7.34
CA HIS A 50 -20.60 -24.23 -7.17
C HIS A 50 -19.70 -23.79 -8.33
N GLU A 51 -20.17 -23.97 -9.57
CA GLU A 51 -19.37 -23.71 -10.77
C GLU A 51 -18.84 -22.27 -10.85
N GLU A 52 -19.64 -21.28 -10.46
CA GLU A 52 -19.23 -19.87 -10.47
C GLU A 52 -18.06 -19.61 -9.49
N ASN A 53 -18.23 -19.98 -8.22
CA ASN A 53 -17.19 -19.83 -7.21
C ASN A 53 -15.94 -20.62 -7.57
N TYR A 54 -16.09 -21.85 -8.09
CA TYR A 54 -14.96 -22.64 -8.59
C TYR A 54 -14.21 -21.91 -9.70
N ASN A 55 -14.90 -21.31 -10.66
CA ASN A 55 -14.26 -20.57 -11.76
C ASN A 55 -13.55 -19.30 -11.27
N GLN A 56 -14.14 -18.57 -10.32
CA GLN A 56 -13.51 -17.42 -9.69
C GLN A 56 -12.26 -17.84 -8.90
N TRP A 57 -12.38 -18.88 -8.06
CA TRP A 57 -11.29 -19.42 -7.24
C TRP A 57 -10.15 -19.95 -8.11
N LYS A 58 -10.45 -20.70 -9.17
CA LYS A 58 -9.46 -21.20 -10.13
C LYS A 58 -8.75 -20.06 -10.86
N ALA A 59 -9.42 -18.93 -11.04
CA ALA A 59 -8.80 -17.74 -11.59
C ALA A 59 -7.94 -17.00 -10.56
N SER A 60 -8.05 -17.26 -9.26
CA SER A 60 -7.31 -16.61 -8.16
C SER A 60 -5.90 -17.17 -7.95
N GLY A 61 -5.15 -16.61 -7.00
CA GLY A 61 -3.81 -17.09 -6.63
C GLY A 61 -3.77 -18.22 -5.60
N HIS A 62 -4.86 -18.46 -4.86
CA HIS A 62 -4.98 -19.49 -3.83
C HIS A 62 -4.67 -20.92 -4.32
N PRO A 63 -5.26 -21.42 -5.44
CA PRO A 63 -4.95 -22.77 -5.95
C PRO A 63 -3.49 -22.96 -6.37
N TYR A 64 -2.76 -21.86 -6.60
CA TYR A 64 -1.43 -21.88 -7.19
C TYR A 64 -0.33 -21.47 -6.21
N LYS A 65 -0.60 -21.50 -4.89
CA LYS A 65 0.43 -21.22 -3.87
C LYS A 65 1.52 -22.30 -3.82
N LEU A 66 1.16 -23.55 -4.15
CA LEU A 66 2.10 -24.64 -4.38
C LEU A 66 1.56 -25.52 -5.51
N MET A 67 2.38 -25.80 -6.52
CA MET A 67 2.03 -26.66 -7.66
C MET A 67 3.12 -27.71 -7.88
N LYS A 68 2.76 -28.92 -8.30
CA LYS A 68 3.76 -29.90 -8.73
C LYS A 68 4.50 -29.39 -9.98
N GLY A 69 5.78 -29.74 -10.12
CA GLY A 69 6.57 -29.37 -11.31
C GLY A 69 5.92 -29.82 -12.62
N GLU A 70 5.30 -31.01 -12.61
CA GLU A 70 4.58 -31.58 -13.76
C GLU A 70 3.35 -30.74 -14.19
N GLU A 71 2.73 -30.02 -13.26
CA GLU A 71 1.60 -29.12 -13.54
C GLU A 71 2.13 -27.73 -13.92
N ALA A 72 3.12 -27.24 -13.16
CA ALA A 72 3.69 -25.91 -13.31
C ALA A 72 4.38 -25.71 -14.67
N ARG A 73 4.97 -26.75 -15.26
CA ARG A 73 5.60 -26.72 -16.60
C ARG A 73 4.66 -26.32 -17.74
N HIS A 74 3.35 -26.40 -17.52
CA HIS A 74 2.33 -25.98 -18.49
C HIS A 74 1.94 -24.51 -18.36
N ARG A 75 2.60 -23.75 -17.48
CA ARG A 75 2.36 -22.33 -17.23
C ARG A 75 3.57 -21.50 -17.70
N ALA A 76 3.35 -20.19 -17.87
CA ALA A 76 4.40 -19.23 -18.20
C ALA A 76 5.26 -18.89 -16.96
N ILE A 77 5.91 -19.90 -16.40
CA ILE A 77 6.80 -19.79 -15.24
C ILE A 77 8.23 -20.01 -15.76
N PRO A 78 9.13 -19.02 -15.67
CA PRO A 78 10.52 -19.22 -16.06
C PRO A 78 11.21 -20.17 -15.07
N LEU A 79 12.28 -20.82 -15.47
CA LEU A 79 13.14 -21.59 -14.57
C LEU A 79 14.41 -20.81 -14.24
N PRO A 80 15.02 -21.05 -13.07
CA PRO A 80 16.36 -20.57 -12.80
C PRO A 80 17.32 -21.04 -13.89
N GLU A 81 18.38 -20.26 -14.14
CA GLU A 81 19.38 -20.64 -15.14
C GLU A 81 19.97 -22.03 -14.82
N GLY A 82 20.15 -22.85 -15.86
CA GLY A 82 20.68 -24.21 -15.71
C GLY A 82 19.72 -25.26 -15.11
N SER A 83 18.47 -24.90 -14.77
CA SER A 83 17.46 -25.87 -14.29
C SER A 83 16.61 -26.42 -15.44
N ASP A 84 16.22 -27.69 -15.34
CA ASP A 84 15.18 -28.30 -16.17
C ASP A 84 13.92 -28.61 -15.34
N TRP A 85 12.76 -28.73 -15.98
CA TRP A 85 11.52 -29.11 -15.30
C TRP A 85 11.57 -30.51 -14.69
N ASP A 86 12.39 -31.40 -15.25
CA ASP A 86 12.59 -32.74 -14.69
C ASP A 86 13.32 -32.71 -13.33
N ASP A 87 13.98 -31.59 -12.98
CA ASP A 87 14.65 -31.38 -11.69
C ASP A 87 13.76 -30.69 -10.64
N ILE A 88 12.56 -30.25 -11.02
CA ILE A 88 11.66 -29.47 -10.15
C ILE A 88 10.55 -30.37 -9.60
N SER A 89 10.55 -30.60 -8.29
CA SER A 89 9.45 -31.32 -7.63
C SER A 89 8.21 -30.43 -7.49
N TYR A 90 8.39 -29.19 -7.03
CA TYR A 90 7.32 -28.23 -6.78
C TYR A 90 7.73 -26.79 -7.10
N VAL A 91 6.74 -25.97 -7.45
CA VAL A 91 6.84 -24.51 -7.57
C VAL A 91 6.05 -23.84 -6.47
N ILE A 92 6.68 -22.95 -5.73
CA ILE A 92 6.09 -22.13 -4.68
C ILE A 92 5.71 -20.77 -5.27
N GLY A 93 4.42 -20.44 -5.28
CA GLY A 93 3.89 -19.27 -5.97
C GLY A 93 3.82 -19.48 -7.49
N GLY A 94 4.23 -18.48 -8.28
CA GLY A 94 4.16 -18.57 -9.75
C GLY A 94 2.81 -18.15 -10.37
N TYR A 95 2.00 -17.42 -9.58
CA TYR A 95 0.76 -16.81 -10.05
C TYR A 95 0.89 -15.33 -10.36
N LYS A 96 1.40 -14.51 -9.41
CA LYS A 96 1.42 -13.04 -9.55
C LYS A 96 2.70 -12.35 -9.12
N TRP A 97 3.16 -12.52 -7.87
CA TRP A 97 4.28 -11.74 -7.35
C TRP A 97 5.63 -12.36 -7.67
N LYS A 98 5.77 -13.64 -7.30
CA LYS A 98 7.06 -14.35 -7.38
C LYS A 98 6.87 -15.85 -7.51
N SER A 99 7.87 -16.51 -8.07
CA SER A 99 8.03 -17.97 -8.06
C SER A 99 9.36 -18.35 -7.42
N ARG A 100 9.33 -19.47 -6.71
CA ARG A 100 10.49 -20.17 -6.17
C ARG A 100 10.31 -21.67 -6.44
N TYR A 101 11.37 -22.44 -6.30
CA TYR A 101 11.43 -23.81 -6.81
C TYR A 101 11.96 -24.73 -5.74
N MET A 102 11.51 -25.98 -5.78
CA MET A 102 12.02 -27.07 -4.96
C MET A 102 12.72 -28.09 -5.85
N ASP A 103 13.88 -28.56 -5.42
CA ASP A 103 14.66 -29.57 -6.13
C ASP A 103 13.97 -30.94 -6.12
N SER A 104 14.58 -31.93 -6.77
CA SER A 104 14.05 -33.30 -6.88
C SER A 104 13.94 -34.05 -5.54
N ASN A 105 14.54 -33.54 -4.46
CA ASN A 105 14.41 -34.09 -3.10
C ASN A 105 13.45 -33.26 -2.22
N GLY A 106 12.84 -32.20 -2.77
CA GLY A 106 11.89 -31.35 -2.07
C GLY A 106 12.53 -30.24 -1.23
N TYR A 107 13.82 -29.95 -1.37
CA TYR A 107 14.43 -28.79 -0.72
C TYR A 107 14.21 -27.54 -1.57
N ILE A 108 14.01 -26.38 -0.93
CA ILE A 108 13.91 -25.11 -1.65
C ILE A 108 15.28 -24.81 -2.28
N ILE A 109 15.30 -24.49 -3.56
CA ILE A 109 16.50 -24.09 -4.29
C ILE A 109 16.90 -22.70 -3.80
N THR A 110 18.09 -22.60 -3.19
CA THR A 110 18.60 -21.37 -2.59
C THR A 110 19.76 -20.76 -3.36
N ASN A 111 20.45 -21.57 -4.17
CA ASN A 111 21.56 -21.14 -5.00
C ASN A 111 21.43 -21.64 -6.45
N ASP A 112 22.02 -20.90 -7.38
CA ASP A 112 22.21 -21.33 -8.77
C ASP A 112 23.68 -21.72 -8.92
N SER A 113 23.95 -22.94 -9.42
CA SER A 113 25.31 -23.47 -9.60
C SER A 113 26.18 -22.66 -10.57
N THR A 114 25.60 -21.73 -11.32
CA THR A 114 26.25 -21.01 -12.42
C THR A 114 26.60 -19.55 -12.13
N THR A 115 26.00 -18.93 -11.10
CA THR A 115 26.24 -17.51 -10.77
C THR A 115 26.54 -17.29 -9.28
N ALA A 116 27.58 -16.49 -9.01
CA ALA A 116 27.86 -15.96 -7.68
C ALA A 116 26.74 -14.98 -7.28
N GLY A 117 25.63 -15.51 -6.73
CA GLY A 117 24.50 -14.68 -6.36
C GLY A 117 23.27 -15.42 -5.84
N GLY A 118 22.91 -16.60 -6.34
CA GLY A 118 21.69 -17.29 -5.88
C GLY A 118 20.39 -16.70 -6.41
N ASN A 119 20.34 -16.38 -7.71
CA ASN A 119 19.17 -15.93 -8.48
C ASN A 119 18.02 -16.98 -8.52
N THR A 120 17.39 -17.26 -7.38
CA THR A 120 16.46 -18.38 -7.19
C THR A 120 15.00 -17.97 -7.01
N GLN A 121 14.72 -16.67 -6.94
CA GLN A 121 13.37 -16.12 -6.95
C GLN A 121 13.16 -15.23 -8.17
N TYR A 122 12.17 -15.57 -8.99
CA TYR A 122 11.74 -14.73 -10.11
C TYR A 122 10.63 -13.78 -9.68
N ASN A 123 10.73 -12.50 -10.04
CA ASN A 123 9.73 -11.48 -9.74
C ASN A 123 8.97 -11.11 -11.01
N TYR A 124 7.68 -11.44 -11.07
CA TYR A 124 6.88 -11.29 -12.29
C TYR A 124 6.62 -9.82 -12.68
N LEU A 125 6.62 -8.92 -11.70
CA LEU A 125 6.33 -7.52 -11.96
C LEU A 125 7.49 -6.80 -12.66
N THR A 126 8.74 -7.20 -12.39
CA THR A 126 9.94 -6.57 -12.96
C THR A 126 10.64 -7.46 -13.99
N GLY A 127 10.33 -8.76 -14.04
CA GLY A 127 11.03 -9.73 -14.88
C GLY A 127 12.43 -10.08 -14.38
N GLU A 128 12.75 -9.71 -13.13
CA GLU A 128 14.09 -9.86 -12.57
C GLU A 128 14.18 -11.03 -11.59
N TRP A 129 15.35 -11.66 -11.59
CA TRP A 129 15.74 -12.60 -10.55
C TRP A 129 16.26 -11.89 -9.30
N SER A 130 16.13 -12.56 -8.16
CA SER A 130 16.59 -12.10 -6.86
C SER A 130 16.93 -13.28 -5.97
N ASN A 131 17.70 -12.99 -4.92
CA ASN A 131 18.19 -14.00 -4.01
C ASN A 131 17.10 -14.46 -3.04
N TYR A 132 17.04 -15.77 -2.81
CA TYR A 132 16.25 -16.33 -1.71
C TYR A 132 17.11 -17.32 -0.91
N HIS A 133 17.52 -16.92 0.30
CA HIS A 133 18.41 -17.70 1.17
C HIS A 133 19.72 -18.12 0.49
N ALA A 134 20.30 -17.26 -0.35
CA ALA A 134 21.53 -17.56 -1.12
C ALA A 134 22.77 -17.84 -0.25
N ASP A 135 22.70 -17.55 1.05
CA ASP A 135 23.67 -17.91 2.07
C ASP A 135 23.58 -19.37 2.53
N GLU A 136 22.48 -20.07 2.22
CA GLU A 136 22.26 -21.49 2.50
C GLU A 136 22.62 -22.35 1.27
N ALA A 137 23.17 -23.54 1.50
CA ALA A 137 23.52 -24.46 0.41
C ALA A 137 22.27 -25.09 -0.23
N ASN A 138 22.34 -25.43 -1.52
CA ASN A 138 21.29 -26.24 -2.14
C ASN A 138 21.15 -27.59 -1.42
N GLY A 139 19.93 -28.11 -1.37
CA GLY A 139 19.61 -29.36 -0.67
C GLY A 139 19.57 -29.24 0.85
N THR A 140 19.63 -28.03 1.43
CA THR A 140 19.58 -27.85 2.90
C THR A 140 18.39 -27.04 3.40
N LYS A 141 17.70 -26.27 2.55
CA LYS A 141 16.56 -25.45 2.97
C LYS A 141 15.26 -26.26 2.91
N PRO A 142 14.68 -26.70 4.05
CA PRO A 142 13.46 -27.48 4.00
C PRO A 142 12.25 -26.62 3.64
N TYR A 143 11.23 -27.26 3.08
CA TYR A 143 9.90 -26.69 2.92
C TYR A 143 9.03 -27.02 4.14
N ASN A 144 8.73 -25.99 4.92
CA ASN A 144 7.82 -26.03 6.07
C ASN A 144 6.71 -24.97 5.97
N CYS A 145 6.46 -24.45 4.76
CA CYS A 145 5.49 -23.38 4.51
C CYS A 145 4.07 -23.91 4.27
N GLY A 146 3.85 -25.22 4.42
CA GLY A 146 2.64 -25.89 3.95
C GLY A 146 1.36 -25.41 4.63
N ARG A 147 1.42 -24.99 5.91
CA ARG A 147 0.27 -24.40 6.63
C ARG A 147 -0.44 -23.32 5.82
N CYS A 148 0.31 -22.48 5.11
CA CYS A 148 -0.26 -21.34 4.37
C CYS A 148 -0.28 -21.53 2.85
N HIS A 149 0.26 -22.65 2.35
CA HIS A 149 0.53 -22.85 0.92
C HIS A 149 -0.08 -24.15 0.37
N THR A 150 -0.72 -24.96 1.21
CA THR A 150 -1.31 -26.27 0.88
C THR A 150 -2.65 -26.45 1.57
N THR A 151 -3.39 -27.49 1.17
CA THR A 151 -4.66 -27.88 1.81
C THR A 151 -4.46 -29.14 2.64
N GLY A 152 -4.93 -29.10 3.89
CA GLY A 152 -4.81 -30.24 4.81
C GLY A 152 -3.38 -30.51 5.25
N TRP A 153 -2.59 -29.45 5.49
CA TRP A 153 -1.20 -29.59 5.95
C TRP A 153 -1.13 -30.25 7.32
N ILE A 154 -0.28 -31.27 7.42
CA ILE A 154 0.12 -31.90 8.67
C ILE A 154 1.63 -31.76 8.77
N ALA A 155 2.09 -30.99 9.75
CA ALA A 155 3.51 -30.75 9.99
C ALA A 155 4.18 -32.04 10.49
N ASP A 156 5.42 -32.27 10.04
CA ASP A 156 6.27 -33.28 10.66
C ASP A 156 7.00 -32.65 11.86
N GLU A 157 6.55 -33.01 13.07
CA GLU A 157 7.10 -32.48 14.33
C GLU A 157 8.44 -33.14 14.71
N ASP A 158 8.79 -34.30 14.13
CA ASP A 158 10.05 -35.00 14.40
C ASP A 158 10.87 -35.23 13.12
N THR A 159 11.70 -34.23 12.79
CA THR A 159 12.60 -34.30 11.63
C THR A 159 13.69 -35.37 11.75
N SER A 160 13.77 -36.11 12.86
CA SER A 160 14.76 -37.18 13.06
C SER A 160 14.30 -38.54 12.54
N THR A 161 13.00 -38.71 12.25
CA THR A 161 12.44 -39.93 11.65
C THR A 161 11.61 -39.60 10.41
N PRO A 162 12.08 -39.88 9.18
CA PRO A 162 11.45 -39.43 7.93
C PRO A 162 10.18 -40.20 7.52
N GLU A 163 9.36 -40.65 8.47
CA GLU A 163 8.06 -41.24 8.16
C GLU A 163 7.04 -40.11 7.91
N GLY A 164 6.26 -40.21 6.83
CA GLY A 164 5.22 -39.21 6.53
C GLY A 164 5.72 -37.93 5.84
N LYS A 165 6.68 -38.05 4.91
CA LYS A 165 7.04 -36.94 3.98
C LYS A 165 6.17 -36.97 2.72
N GLN A 166 5.72 -35.80 2.27
CA GLN A 166 4.99 -35.71 1.01
C GLN A 166 5.78 -36.32 -0.14
N ASP A 167 5.16 -37.22 -0.90
CA ASP A 167 5.74 -37.88 -2.08
C ASP A 167 7.09 -38.60 -1.81
N GLY A 168 7.43 -38.88 -0.54
CA GLY A 168 8.72 -39.45 -0.15
C GLY A 168 9.90 -38.47 -0.26
N LEU A 169 9.64 -37.16 -0.34
CA LEU A 169 10.65 -36.12 -0.52
C LEU A 169 11.17 -35.61 0.83
N GLU A 170 12.44 -35.89 1.13
CA GLU A 170 13.06 -35.57 2.43
C GLU A 170 12.98 -34.08 2.81
N GLY A 171 13.09 -33.18 1.82
CA GLY A 171 13.07 -31.74 2.03
C GLY A 171 11.70 -31.16 2.40
N ILE A 172 10.61 -31.95 2.33
CA ILE A 172 9.27 -31.50 2.73
C ILE A 172 9.02 -31.90 4.19
N HIS A 173 8.84 -30.92 5.07
CA HIS A 173 8.65 -31.14 6.51
C HIS A 173 7.17 -31.30 6.89
N GLY A 174 6.48 -32.20 6.19
CA GLY A 174 5.09 -32.55 6.42
C GLY A 174 4.44 -33.24 5.23
N THR A 175 3.14 -33.44 5.33
CA THR A 175 2.26 -33.95 4.26
C THR A 175 1.07 -33.04 4.05
N PHE A 176 0.44 -33.13 2.89
CA PHE A 176 -0.80 -32.41 2.60
C PHE A 176 -1.70 -33.22 1.65
N PHE A 177 -2.99 -32.88 1.63
CA PHE A 177 -3.94 -33.45 0.69
C PHE A 177 -3.69 -32.94 -0.73
N ALA A 178 -3.57 -31.60 -0.88
CA ALA A 178 -3.36 -30.95 -2.17
C ALA A 178 -2.44 -29.73 -2.06
N GLY A 179 -1.67 -29.46 -3.13
CA GLY A 179 -0.92 -28.22 -3.26
C GLY A 179 -1.85 -27.02 -3.44
N GLY A 180 -1.49 -25.87 -2.90
CA GLY A 180 -2.33 -24.67 -2.94
C GLY A 180 -3.47 -24.69 -1.92
N ILE A 181 -4.14 -23.54 -1.79
CA ILE A 181 -5.31 -23.36 -0.95
C ILE A 181 -6.56 -23.69 -1.77
N GLN A 182 -7.08 -24.90 -1.55
CA GLN A 182 -8.25 -25.47 -2.20
C GLN A 182 -9.52 -25.14 -1.38
N CYS A 183 -10.70 -25.47 -1.93
CA CYS A 183 -12.00 -25.18 -1.30
C CYS A 183 -12.07 -25.66 0.17
N GLU A 184 -11.58 -26.87 0.40
CA GLU A 184 -11.68 -27.57 1.68
C GLU A 184 -10.71 -27.03 2.76
N GLN A 185 -9.76 -26.16 2.38
CA GLN A 185 -8.94 -25.46 3.37
C GLN A 185 -9.76 -24.42 4.15
N CYS A 186 -10.79 -23.85 3.53
CA CYS A 186 -11.67 -22.85 4.17
C CYS A 186 -13.03 -23.42 4.57
N HIS A 187 -13.56 -24.40 3.82
CA HIS A 187 -14.87 -25.01 4.07
C HIS A 187 -14.79 -26.29 4.92
N GLY A 188 -13.58 -26.76 5.24
CA GLY A 188 -13.33 -28.05 5.87
C GLY A 188 -13.39 -29.22 4.88
N PRO A 189 -13.01 -30.43 5.32
CA PRO A 189 -12.95 -31.62 4.47
C PRO A 189 -14.35 -32.12 4.10
N GLY A 190 -14.55 -32.32 2.80
CA GLY A 190 -15.72 -32.96 2.21
C GLY A 190 -17.07 -32.30 2.51
N PHE A 191 -18.15 -33.05 2.27
CA PHE A 191 -19.53 -32.55 2.45
C PHE A 191 -20.04 -32.65 3.90
N GLY A 192 -19.22 -33.12 4.84
CA GLY A 192 -19.66 -33.48 6.19
C GLY A 192 -19.91 -32.31 7.13
N SER A 193 -19.02 -31.29 7.12
CA SER A 193 -19.15 -30.14 8.02
C SER A 193 -19.44 -28.82 7.30
N MET A 194 -18.85 -28.57 6.10
CA MET A 194 -19.02 -27.37 5.24
C MET A 194 -19.19 -26.03 5.98
N ASN A 195 -18.70 -25.94 7.22
CA ASN A 195 -18.89 -24.79 8.09
C ASN A 195 -17.78 -23.80 7.74
N VAL A 196 -18.19 -22.63 7.28
CA VAL A 196 -17.26 -21.56 6.96
C VAL A 196 -17.07 -20.71 8.20
N ASP A 197 -15.83 -20.59 8.63
CA ASP A 197 -15.42 -19.60 9.61
C ASP A 197 -15.14 -18.28 8.87
N TYR A 198 -15.98 -17.28 9.15
CA TYR A 198 -15.88 -15.96 8.52
C TYR A 198 -15.04 -14.97 9.33
N THR A 199 -14.49 -15.40 10.47
CA THR A 199 -13.66 -14.55 11.31
C THR A 199 -12.39 -14.12 10.59
N ALA A 200 -11.90 -12.92 10.92
CA ALA A 200 -10.61 -12.43 10.48
C ALA A 200 -9.50 -13.39 10.93
N GLU A 201 -9.64 -13.99 12.12
CA GLU A 201 -8.76 -15.02 12.68
C GLU A 201 -8.56 -16.20 11.72
N ALA A 202 -9.64 -16.70 11.09
CA ALA A 202 -9.56 -17.81 10.14
C ALA A 202 -8.70 -17.43 8.91
N CYS A 203 -8.83 -16.20 8.41
CA CYS A 203 -7.96 -15.68 7.36
C CYS A 203 -6.51 -15.49 7.85
N GLY A 204 -6.39 -15.08 9.12
CA GLY A 204 -5.16 -14.92 9.88
C GLY A 204 -4.37 -16.21 10.08
N GLU A 205 -4.92 -17.39 9.81
CA GLU A 205 -4.12 -18.62 9.77
C GLU A 205 -3.00 -18.55 8.73
N CYS A 206 -3.23 -17.80 7.65
CA CYS A 206 -2.28 -17.69 6.54
C CYS A 206 -1.78 -16.26 6.32
N HIS A 207 -2.61 -15.26 6.61
CA HIS A 207 -2.34 -13.84 6.37
C HIS A 207 -1.69 -13.14 7.57
N ILE A 208 -0.81 -13.85 8.26
CA ILE A 208 0.01 -13.33 9.37
C ILE A 208 1.44 -13.90 9.32
N ARG A 209 2.39 -13.20 9.92
CA ARG A 209 3.61 -13.80 10.48
C ARG A 209 3.72 -13.57 11.98
N GLY A 210 4.12 -14.62 12.69
CA GLY A 210 4.35 -14.52 14.13
C GLY A 210 3.05 -14.23 14.88
N ASP A 211 3.11 -13.30 15.83
CA ASP A 211 2.04 -13.00 16.77
C ASP A 211 1.12 -11.88 16.26
N ALA A 212 -0.18 -11.98 16.56
CA ALA A 212 -1.24 -11.09 16.05
C ALA A 212 -1.12 -9.63 16.48
N ASP A 213 -0.39 -9.36 17.56
CA ASP A 213 -0.13 -8.04 18.13
C ASP A 213 1.18 -7.41 17.62
N THR A 214 1.86 -8.06 16.68
CA THR A 214 3.08 -7.54 16.05
C THR A 214 2.92 -7.48 14.55
N ILE A 215 3.47 -6.46 13.88
CA ILE A 215 3.46 -6.36 12.41
C ILE A 215 4.91 -6.31 11.91
N PRO A 216 5.47 -7.45 11.48
CA PRO A 216 6.84 -7.51 10.96
C PRO A 216 7.09 -6.58 9.78
N ALA A 217 8.21 -5.86 9.85
CA ALA A 217 8.71 -4.98 8.81
C ALA A 217 10.15 -5.32 8.43
N SER A 218 10.59 -4.90 7.24
CA SER A 218 11.98 -5.01 6.82
C SER A 218 12.28 -4.13 5.62
N GLY A 219 13.39 -3.40 5.69
CA GLY A 219 13.87 -2.56 4.58
C GLY A 219 12.89 -1.45 4.21
N GLY A 220 12.27 -0.83 5.22
CA GLY A 220 11.34 0.29 5.06
C GLY A 220 9.95 -0.10 4.56
N PHE A 221 9.53 -1.36 4.68
CA PHE A 221 8.20 -1.83 4.30
C PHE A 221 7.66 -2.84 5.29
N ILE A 222 6.34 -2.92 5.40
CA ILE A 222 5.67 -4.07 6.03
C ILE A 222 6.02 -5.32 5.21
N ARG A 223 6.25 -6.44 5.89
CA ARG A 223 6.51 -7.72 5.21
C ARG A 223 5.22 -8.25 4.57
N HIS A 224 5.35 -9.16 3.62
CA HIS A 224 4.17 -9.78 3.02
C HIS A 224 3.55 -10.81 3.96
N HIS A 225 2.22 -10.91 3.84
CA HIS A 225 1.33 -11.75 4.64
C HIS A 225 1.07 -11.17 6.04
N GLU A 226 1.02 -9.85 6.20
CA GLU A 226 0.65 -9.23 7.48
C GLU A 226 -0.76 -8.61 7.44
N GLN A 227 -1.61 -8.96 6.47
CA GLN A 227 -2.91 -8.28 6.34
C GLN A 227 -3.79 -8.45 7.59
N TYR A 228 -3.69 -9.58 8.29
CA TYR A 228 -4.50 -9.85 9.46
C TYR A 228 -4.10 -8.98 10.67
N ASN A 229 -2.83 -9.01 11.06
CA ASN A 229 -2.25 -8.18 12.13
C ASN A 229 -2.27 -6.68 11.78
N GLU A 230 -2.05 -6.30 10.51
CA GLU A 230 -2.28 -4.92 10.04
C GLU A 230 -3.72 -4.48 10.28
N HIS A 231 -4.69 -5.33 9.93
CA HIS A 231 -6.12 -5.05 10.05
C HIS A 231 -6.57 -4.92 11.51
N LEU A 232 -6.10 -5.81 12.40
CA LEU A 232 -6.34 -5.73 13.85
C LEU A 232 -5.83 -4.41 14.46
N ALA A 233 -4.63 -3.99 14.06
CA ALA A 233 -4.03 -2.72 14.48
C ALA A 233 -4.64 -1.50 13.76
N GLY A 234 -5.41 -1.73 12.70
CA GLY A 234 -6.03 -0.68 11.90
C GLY A 234 -7.39 -0.22 12.42
N ALA A 235 -8.02 0.65 11.62
CA ALA A 235 -9.33 1.24 11.92
C ALA A 235 -10.48 0.25 11.90
N HIS A 236 -10.30 -0.88 11.21
CA HIS A 236 -11.33 -1.86 10.96
C HIS A 236 -11.10 -3.19 11.68
N GLY A 237 -10.25 -3.24 12.71
CA GLY A 237 -9.88 -4.49 13.39
C GLY A 237 -11.03 -5.30 14.02
N ALA A 238 -12.25 -4.77 14.06
CA ALA A 238 -13.47 -5.47 14.49
C ALA A 238 -14.38 -5.91 13.32
N VAL A 239 -13.96 -5.69 12.08
CA VAL A 239 -14.71 -6.02 10.86
C VAL A 239 -14.08 -7.27 10.22
N GLU A 240 -14.90 -8.13 9.64
CA GLU A 240 -14.38 -9.35 9.00
C GLU A 240 -13.80 -9.08 7.61
N CYS A 241 -12.81 -9.88 7.19
CA CYS A 241 -12.21 -9.75 5.86
C CYS A 241 -13.26 -9.90 4.74
N GLY A 242 -14.19 -10.85 4.93
CA GLY A 242 -15.28 -11.15 4.00
C GLY A 242 -16.28 -10.01 3.79
N THR A 243 -16.32 -9.04 4.72
CA THR A 243 -17.17 -7.85 4.59
C THR A 243 -16.76 -7.01 3.40
N CYS A 244 -15.46 -6.92 3.10
CA CYS A 244 -14.94 -6.15 1.98
C CYS A 244 -14.54 -7.05 0.80
N HIS A 245 -14.06 -8.27 1.07
CA HIS A 245 -13.49 -9.16 0.06
C HIS A 245 -14.36 -10.37 -0.23
N ASN A 246 -14.59 -10.64 -1.51
CA ASN A 246 -14.99 -11.95 -2.00
C ASN A 246 -13.77 -12.90 -2.01
N PRO A 247 -13.75 -13.94 -1.15
CA PRO A 247 -12.59 -14.81 -0.99
C PRO A 247 -12.35 -15.74 -2.20
N HIS A 248 -13.32 -15.89 -3.10
CA HIS A 248 -13.17 -16.68 -4.32
C HIS A 248 -12.50 -15.91 -5.44
N LYS A 249 -12.57 -14.57 -5.44
CA LYS A 249 -12.04 -13.75 -6.54
C LYS A 249 -10.53 -13.53 -6.42
N ARG A 250 -9.93 -13.11 -7.54
CA ARG A 250 -8.56 -12.59 -7.57
C ARG A 250 -8.45 -11.40 -6.62
N GLY A 251 -7.33 -11.28 -5.89
CA GLY A 251 -7.13 -10.19 -4.93
C GLY A 251 -7.40 -8.79 -5.50
N GLU A 252 -7.00 -8.54 -6.74
CA GLU A 252 -7.19 -7.27 -7.47
C GLU A 252 -8.66 -6.91 -7.73
N PHE A 253 -9.53 -7.91 -7.76
CA PHE A 253 -10.94 -7.78 -8.10
C PHE A 253 -11.83 -8.39 -7.02
N SER A 254 -11.28 -8.55 -5.81
CA SER A 254 -11.95 -9.20 -4.70
C SER A 254 -12.85 -8.25 -3.93
N ILE A 255 -12.64 -6.94 -4.02
CA ILE A 255 -13.54 -5.98 -3.40
C ILE A 255 -14.93 -6.08 -4.02
N TRP A 256 -15.94 -6.22 -3.15
CA TRP A 256 -17.34 -6.24 -3.56
C TRP A 256 -17.75 -4.93 -4.22
N LYS A 257 -18.64 -5.00 -5.21
CA LYS A 257 -19.25 -3.81 -5.80
C LYS A 257 -20.49 -3.40 -5.01
N ASP A 258 -20.86 -2.12 -5.13
CA ASP A 258 -22.10 -1.64 -4.53
C ASP A 258 -23.31 -2.44 -5.03
N GLY A 259 -24.13 -2.92 -4.09
CA GLY A 259 -25.26 -3.81 -4.35
C GLY A 259 -24.90 -5.23 -4.79
N GLU A 260 -23.63 -5.63 -4.77
CA GLU A 260 -23.22 -7.02 -5.05
C GLU A 260 -23.51 -7.91 -3.84
N GLU A 261 -24.41 -8.88 -4.04
CA GLU A 261 -24.74 -9.90 -3.03
C GLU A 261 -23.63 -10.95 -2.93
N HIS A 262 -23.38 -11.46 -1.71
CA HIS A 262 -22.37 -12.49 -1.47
C HIS A 262 -22.68 -13.83 -2.14
N GLY A 263 -23.96 -14.08 -2.46
CA GLY A 263 -24.36 -15.19 -3.32
C GLY A 263 -25.84 -15.52 -3.21
N PRO A 264 -26.32 -16.55 -3.93
CA PRO A 264 -27.75 -16.89 -3.98
C PRO A 264 -28.35 -17.33 -2.64
N ASN A 265 -27.51 -17.67 -1.66
CA ASN A 265 -27.91 -18.10 -0.32
C ASN A 265 -27.49 -17.09 0.78
N ASP A 266 -26.89 -15.96 0.40
CA ASP A 266 -26.48 -14.88 1.30
C ASP A 266 -26.81 -13.54 0.64
N SER A 267 -27.94 -12.96 1.05
CA SER A 267 -28.42 -11.67 0.55
C SER A 267 -27.71 -10.48 1.19
N THR A 268 -26.67 -10.70 2.01
CA THR A 268 -25.83 -9.60 2.47
C THR A 268 -25.01 -9.05 1.31
N THR A 269 -24.86 -7.74 1.29
CA THR A 269 -24.10 -7.03 0.27
C THR A 269 -22.74 -6.65 0.84
N GLY A 270 -21.70 -6.77 0.02
CA GLY A 270 -20.37 -6.35 0.44
C GLY A 270 -20.26 -4.85 0.69
N ALA A 271 -19.33 -4.46 1.56
CA ALA A 271 -19.13 -3.08 1.96
C ALA A 271 -18.22 -2.33 0.98
N VAL A 272 -18.62 -1.10 0.63
CA VAL A 272 -17.85 -0.18 -0.21
C VAL A 272 -17.55 1.11 0.56
N CYS A 273 -16.29 1.54 0.53
CA CYS A 273 -15.84 2.79 1.13
C CYS A 273 -16.67 3.98 0.62
N GLY A 274 -17.15 4.84 1.53
CA GLY A 274 -17.92 6.03 1.19
C GLY A 274 -19.36 5.78 0.70
N VAL A 275 -19.78 4.52 0.57
CA VAL A 275 -21.16 4.15 0.21
C VAL A 275 -21.85 3.46 1.39
N SER A 276 -21.22 2.44 1.96
CA SER A 276 -21.85 1.60 2.99
C SER A 276 -21.71 2.16 4.42
N CYS A 277 -20.63 2.90 4.72
CA CYS A 277 -20.33 3.32 6.11
C CYS A 277 -19.88 4.78 6.27
N HIS A 278 -19.12 5.35 5.34
CA HIS A 278 -18.51 6.69 5.48
C HIS A 278 -19.10 7.71 4.49
N THR A 279 -20.43 7.75 4.37
CA THR A 279 -21.14 8.61 3.41
C THR A 279 -20.81 10.09 3.58
N ASP A 280 -20.69 10.57 4.82
CA ASP A 280 -20.39 11.97 5.12
C ASP A 280 -18.96 12.34 4.67
N LYS A 281 -18.03 11.39 4.79
CA LYS A 281 -16.66 11.56 4.28
C LYS A 281 -16.65 11.59 2.75
N MET A 282 -17.45 10.76 2.09
CA MET A 282 -17.63 10.82 0.63
C MET A 282 -18.24 12.14 0.18
N GLU A 283 -19.21 12.68 0.91
CA GLU A 283 -19.81 13.99 0.58
C GLU A 283 -18.77 15.10 0.61
N SER A 284 -17.94 15.18 1.67
CA SER A 284 -16.84 16.15 1.75
C SER A 284 -15.79 15.91 0.65
N TYR A 285 -15.42 14.65 0.42
CA TYR A 285 -14.40 14.27 -0.54
C TYR A 285 -14.81 14.60 -1.98
N SER A 286 -16.08 14.45 -2.32
CA SER A 286 -16.63 14.73 -3.66
C SER A 286 -16.47 16.19 -4.09
N LYS A 287 -16.18 17.10 -3.15
CA LYS A 287 -15.96 18.53 -3.38
C LYS A 287 -14.47 18.88 -3.60
N THR A 288 -13.57 17.90 -3.52
CA THR A 288 -12.11 18.10 -3.63
C THR A 288 -11.61 17.85 -5.05
N SER A 289 -10.47 18.44 -5.41
CA SER A 289 -9.81 18.16 -6.69
C SER A 289 -9.35 16.71 -6.82
N MET A 290 -8.97 16.04 -5.72
CA MET A 290 -8.57 14.63 -5.74
C MET A 290 -9.69 13.72 -6.26
N TYR A 291 -10.95 14.01 -5.90
CA TYR A 291 -12.11 13.33 -6.44
C TYR A 291 -12.25 13.54 -7.96
N ASP A 292 -12.09 14.78 -8.44
CA ASP A 292 -12.15 15.11 -9.87
C ASP A 292 -11.07 14.39 -10.70
N TYR A 293 -9.89 14.15 -10.11
CA TYR A 293 -8.81 13.38 -10.70
C TYR A 293 -8.96 11.86 -10.56
N GLY A 294 -10.03 11.37 -9.91
CA GLY A 294 -10.31 9.95 -9.76
C GLY A 294 -9.43 9.23 -8.74
N VAL A 295 -8.87 9.95 -7.76
CA VAL A 295 -8.17 9.34 -6.63
C VAL A 295 -9.20 8.58 -5.77
N GLU A 296 -8.90 7.35 -5.39
CA GLU A 296 -9.82 6.50 -4.61
C GLU A 296 -9.46 6.52 -3.12
N CYS A 297 -10.41 6.19 -2.23
CA CYS A 297 -10.14 6.13 -0.78
C CYS A 297 -8.92 5.24 -0.44
N LYS A 298 -8.80 4.10 -1.14
CA LYS A 298 -7.70 3.14 -0.98
C LYS A 298 -6.34 3.68 -1.41
N ASP A 299 -6.29 4.77 -2.18
CA ASP A 299 -5.04 5.38 -2.59
C ASP A 299 -4.33 6.09 -1.43
N CYS A 300 -5.08 6.63 -0.47
CA CYS A 300 -4.53 7.29 0.71
C CYS A 300 -4.57 6.39 1.95
N HIS A 301 -5.67 5.65 2.14
CA HIS A 301 -5.88 4.84 3.35
C HIS A 301 -5.34 3.40 3.24
N MET A 302 -5.15 2.89 2.03
CA MET A 302 -4.54 1.57 1.79
C MET A 302 -3.39 1.68 0.78
N PRO A 303 -2.42 2.59 0.99
CA PRO A 303 -1.33 2.76 0.04
C PRO A 303 -0.46 1.50 0.04
N TYR A 304 0.42 1.40 -0.96
CA TYR A 304 1.32 0.26 -1.08
C TYR A 304 2.48 0.38 -0.07
N ALA A 305 2.22 0.21 1.22
CA ALA A 305 3.24 0.23 2.29
C ALA A 305 3.82 -1.17 2.59
N THR A 306 3.35 -2.20 1.87
CA THR A 306 3.74 -3.60 2.07
C THR A 306 4.53 -4.13 0.88
N LYS A 307 5.58 -4.92 1.14
CA LYS A 307 6.47 -5.49 0.12
C LYS A 307 6.49 -7.03 0.13
N SER A 308 6.00 -7.60 -0.96
CA SER A 308 6.02 -9.02 -1.28
C SER A 308 7.19 -9.44 -2.15
N ALA A 309 7.40 -8.77 -3.28
CA ALA A 309 8.47 -9.08 -4.24
C ALA A 309 9.40 -7.89 -4.43
N LYS A 310 8.86 -6.74 -4.84
CA LYS A 310 9.65 -5.55 -5.19
C LYS A 310 9.01 -4.27 -4.67
N ALA A 311 9.83 -3.26 -4.45
CA ALA A 311 9.35 -1.90 -4.30
C ALA A 311 9.39 -1.21 -5.67
N LEU A 312 8.38 -0.38 -5.96
CA LEU A 312 8.02 0.05 -7.31
C LEU A 312 7.84 1.58 -7.43
N GLY A 313 8.05 2.31 -6.34
CA GLY A 313 7.75 3.75 -6.27
C GLY A 313 8.88 4.65 -6.72
N PRO A 314 8.67 5.97 -6.63
CA PRO A 314 9.76 6.92 -6.62
C PRO A 314 10.58 6.76 -5.33
N VAL A 315 11.82 7.26 -5.41
CA VAL A 315 12.67 7.49 -4.24
C VAL A 315 12.61 8.98 -3.95
N VAL A 316 11.93 9.34 -2.86
CA VAL A 316 11.81 10.73 -2.38
C VAL A 316 12.68 10.87 -1.15
N ASP A 317 13.63 11.82 -1.18
CA ASP A 317 14.60 12.04 -0.11
C ASP A 317 15.36 10.78 0.36
N GLY A 318 15.67 9.89 -0.61
CA GLY A 318 16.37 8.64 -0.33
C GLY A 318 15.48 7.49 0.17
N ASN A 319 14.18 7.73 0.35
CA ASN A 319 13.22 6.73 0.82
C ASN A 319 12.30 6.25 -0.31
N GLN A 320 12.15 4.93 -0.40
CA GLN A 320 11.24 4.30 -1.34
C GLN A 320 9.80 4.40 -0.81
N THR A 321 8.89 4.98 -1.59
CA THR A 321 7.53 5.34 -1.09
C THR A 321 6.41 4.39 -1.53
N LYS A 322 6.74 3.28 -2.22
CA LYS A 322 5.73 2.33 -2.75
C LYS A 322 6.27 0.91 -2.87
N GLY A 323 5.62 -0.01 -2.17
CA GLY A 323 5.74 -1.47 -2.29
C GLY A 323 4.85 -2.03 -3.41
N ASP A 324 4.43 -3.28 -3.25
CA ASP A 324 3.64 -4.03 -4.25
C ASP A 324 2.42 -4.75 -3.65
N VAL A 325 2.11 -4.49 -2.38
CA VAL A 325 0.88 -4.88 -1.68
C VAL A 325 0.33 -3.68 -0.90
N GLN A 326 -0.99 -3.51 -0.94
CA GLN A 326 -1.70 -2.48 -0.18
C GLN A 326 -1.76 -2.84 1.31
N THR A 327 -1.52 -1.86 2.17
CA THR A 327 -1.65 -2.02 3.63
C THR A 327 -3.12 -2.02 4.07
N HIS A 328 -3.40 -2.67 5.19
CA HIS A 328 -4.74 -2.75 5.81
C HIS A 328 -4.80 -2.00 7.15
N ILE A 329 -3.97 -0.97 7.34
CA ILE A 329 -3.94 -0.15 8.57
C ILE A 329 -5.02 0.94 8.56
N PHE A 330 -5.34 1.53 7.40
CA PHE A 330 -6.36 2.59 7.18
C PHE A 330 -6.08 3.95 7.82
N TYR A 331 -5.61 4.00 9.07
CA TYR A 331 -5.23 5.25 9.72
C TYR A 331 -4.05 5.91 9.01
N ILE A 332 -4.05 7.25 8.96
CA ILE A 332 -2.96 8.05 8.42
C ILE A 332 -2.44 8.92 9.55
N ASP A 333 -1.14 8.89 9.79
CA ASP A 333 -0.44 9.82 10.68
C ASP A 333 -0.01 11.03 9.85
N THR A 334 -0.56 12.20 10.20
CA THR A 334 -0.32 13.46 9.51
C THR A 334 0.84 14.27 10.11
N ASP A 335 1.50 13.77 11.17
CA ASP A 335 2.73 14.38 11.67
C ASP A 335 3.84 14.22 10.62
N PRO A 336 4.43 15.32 10.10
CA PRO A 336 5.47 15.26 9.09
C PRO A 336 6.74 14.54 9.57
N MET A 337 6.96 14.43 10.88
CA MET A 337 8.11 13.76 11.49
C MET A 337 7.81 12.31 11.88
N ALA A 338 6.59 11.83 11.68
CA ALA A 338 6.22 10.46 12.03
C ALA A 338 7.02 9.44 11.21
N ASN A 339 7.39 8.34 11.88
CA ASN A 339 7.95 7.16 11.25
C ASN A 339 7.05 5.96 11.56
N MET A 340 6.64 5.27 10.49
CA MET A 340 5.77 4.10 10.56
C MET A 340 6.44 2.90 11.22
N PHE A 341 7.77 2.83 11.23
CA PHE A 341 8.51 1.67 11.72
C PHE A 341 9.23 1.94 13.05
N THR A 342 9.49 0.87 13.79
CA THR A 342 10.37 0.91 14.97
C THR A 342 11.78 1.38 14.58
N GLU A 343 12.56 1.85 15.56
CA GLU A 343 13.92 2.39 15.31
C GLU A 343 14.85 1.40 14.61
N ASP A 344 14.70 0.11 14.90
CA ASP A 344 15.45 -0.98 14.23
C ASP A 344 14.86 -1.38 12.86
N GLY A 345 13.69 -0.84 12.48
CA GLY A 345 12.97 -1.16 11.25
C GLY A 345 12.42 -2.58 11.20
N GLY A 346 12.38 -3.29 12.34
CA GLY A 346 11.94 -4.68 12.43
C GLY A 346 10.42 -4.85 12.47
N PHE A 347 9.69 -3.80 12.88
CA PHE A 347 8.24 -3.83 13.04
C PHE A 347 7.58 -2.50 12.65
N VAL A 348 6.28 -2.51 12.39
CA VAL A 348 5.45 -1.30 12.42
C VAL A 348 5.34 -0.83 13.86
N LYS A 349 5.47 0.48 14.07
CA LYS A 349 5.30 1.12 15.36
C LYS A 349 3.82 1.14 15.72
N LEU A 350 3.49 0.62 16.89
CA LEU A 350 2.16 0.69 17.48
C LEU A 350 2.12 1.77 18.57
N ASP A 351 0.95 2.40 18.75
CA ASP A 351 0.69 3.30 19.87
C ASP A 351 0.37 2.55 21.17
N GLY A 352 0.00 3.29 22.22
CA GLY A 352 -0.30 2.72 23.54
C GLY A 352 -1.55 1.82 23.56
N ASP A 353 -2.41 1.91 22.55
CA ASP A 353 -3.63 1.12 22.39
C ASP A 353 -3.44 -0.02 21.36
N GLY A 354 -2.20 -0.23 20.88
CA GLY A 354 -1.88 -1.25 19.90
C GLY A 354 -2.31 -0.90 18.47
N LYS A 355 -2.51 0.39 18.17
CA LYS A 355 -2.93 0.85 16.84
C LYS A 355 -1.75 1.33 16.01
N ALA A 356 -1.84 1.07 14.71
CA ALA A 356 -0.87 1.49 13.71
C ALA A 356 -1.44 2.63 12.87
N ALA A 357 -0.55 3.42 12.27
CA ALA A 357 -0.91 4.44 11.30
C ALA A 357 0.09 4.47 10.15
N VAL A 358 -0.41 4.75 8.95
CA VAL A 358 0.40 4.91 7.75
C VAL A 358 0.91 6.33 7.68
N THR A 359 2.21 6.51 7.45
CA THR A 359 2.81 7.84 7.35
C THR A 359 2.62 8.47 5.97
N MET A 360 2.63 9.80 5.90
CA MET A 360 2.37 10.57 4.68
C MET A 360 3.35 10.31 3.52
N ASN A 361 4.54 9.79 3.79
CA ASN A 361 5.45 9.38 2.71
C ASN A 361 4.83 8.27 1.83
N PHE A 362 4.05 7.35 2.42
CA PHE A 362 3.31 6.31 1.69
C PHE A 362 1.98 6.82 1.16
N ALA A 363 1.22 7.59 1.95
CA ALA A 363 -0.12 8.04 1.56
C ALA A 363 -0.10 9.15 0.50
N CYS A 364 0.87 10.07 0.58
CA CYS A 364 0.87 11.35 -0.13
C CYS A 364 2.10 11.51 -1.05
N GLN A 365 3.33 11.41 -0.53
CA GLN A 365 4.55 11.69 -1.32
C GLN A 365 4.77 10.74 -2.49
N ARG A 366 4.11 9.57 -2.50
CA ARG A 366 4.13 8.65 -3.66
C ARG A 366 3.54 9.26 -4.95
N CYS A 367 2.75 10.32 -4.83
CA CYS A 367 2.19 11.09 -5.94
C CYS A 367 2.66 12.55 -5.92
N HIS A 368 2.90 13.11 -4.73
CA HIS A 368 3.38 14.48 -4.53
C HIS A 368 4.90 14.52 -4.28
N GLU A 369 5.68 13.98 -5.22
CA GLU A 369 7.13 13.74 -5.05
C GLU A 369 7.95 15.01 -4.78
N THR A 370 7.43 16.18 -5.15
CA THR A 370 8.13 17.46 -5.00
C THR A 370 7.71 18.25 -3.76
N ALA A 371 6.68 17.79 -3.05
CA ALA A 371 6.20 18.43 -1.83
C ALA A 371 6.90 17.87 -0.60
N SER A 372 7.29 18.76 0.31
CA SER A 372 7.84 18.36 1.61
C SER A 372 6.75 17.73 2.48
N LEU A 373 7.14 16.89 3.44
CA LEU A 373 6.18 16.33 4.41
C LEU A 373 5.52 17.44 5.25
N ASP A 374 6.25 18.50 5.61
CA ASP A 374 5.70 19.66 6.33
C ASP A 374 4.61 20.37 5.52
N GLU A 375 4.80 20.51 4.20
CA GLU A 375 3.77 21.06 3.32
C GLU A 375 2.56 20.13 3.25
N LEU A 376 2.78 18.82 3.05
CA LEU A 376 1.70 17.83 2.96
C LEU A 376 0.89 17.72 4.26
N ALA A 377 1.52 17.86 5.43
CA ALA A 377 0.87 17.85 6.74
C ALA A 377 -0.28 18.86 6.79
N LEU A 378 -0.03 20.09 6.32
CA LEU A 378 -0.99 21.18 6.33
C LEU A 378 -2.26 20.83 5.55
N PHE A 379 -2.15 20.02 4.49
CA PHE A 379 -3.29 19.59 3.69
C PHE A 379 -3.92 18.29 4.17
N ALA A 380 -3.13 17.39 4.74
CA ALA A 380 -3.58 16.08 5.21
C ALA A 380 -4.36 16.13 6.54
N GLU A 381 -3.94 17.00 7.48
CA GLU A 381 -4.62 17.17 8.76
C GLU A 381 -6.08 17.60 8.54
N ASP A 382 -7.05 16.92 9.15
CA ASP A 382 -8.49 17.20 8.96
C ASP A 382 -8.94 17.29 7.48
N PHE A 383 -8.33 16.51 6.58
CA PHE A 383 -8.62 16.52 5.14
C PHE A 383 -10.11 16.40 4.78
N HIS A 384 -10.90 15.71 5.62
CA HIS A 384 -12.34 15.53 5.43
C HIS A 384 -13.22 16.54 6.20
N ASP A 385 -12.65 17.58 6.80
CA ASP A 385 -13.42 18.68 7.39
C ASP A 385 -13.79 19.69 6.30
N GLU A 386 -15.10 19.86 6.07
CA GLU A 386 -15.62 20.83 5.10
C GLU A 386 -15.45 22.29 5.54
N ASN A 387 -15.14 22.51 6.82
CA ASN A 387 -14.89 23.84 7.38
C ASN A 387 -13.41 24.22 7.36
N LYS A 388 -12.53 23.35 6.83
CA LYS A 388 -11.11 23.64 6.74
C LYS A 388 -10.86 24.83 5.81
N GLY A 389 -10.54 25.99 6.37
CA GLY A 389 -10.21 27.21 5.66
C GLY A 389 -8.73 27.59 5.75
N LEU A 390 -8.38 28.76 5.18
CA LEU A 390 -7.02 29.31 5.14
C LEU A 390 -6.36 29.44 6.51
N GLU A 391 -7.14 29.53 7.59
CA GLU A 391 -6.63 29.54 8.95
C GLU A 391 -5.78 28.29 9.29
N ASN A 392 -6.03 27.17 8.60
CA ASN A 392 -5.30 25.91 8.80
C ASN A 392 -4.04 25.80 7.93
N PHE A 393 -4.00 26.48 6.78
CA PHE A 393 -2.88 26.43 5.83
C PHE A 393 -1.90 27.61 6.00
N GLY A 394 -2.44 28.71 6.51
CA GLY A 394 -1.78 29.99 6.66
C GLY A 394 -1.69 30.77 5.35
N ILE A 395 -0.71 31.68 5.31
CA ILE A 395 -0.35 32.40 4.09
C ILE A 395 0.32 31.42 3.11
N ASP A 396 -0.37 31.12 2.00
CA ASP A 396 0.08 30.16 0.99
C ASP A 396 0.15 30.78 -0.43
N PRO A 397 0.90 30.16 -1.37
CA PRO A 397 1.02 30.62 -2.76
C PRO A 397 -0.30 30.84 -3.48
N GLY A 398 -1.35 30.14 -3.06
CA GLY A 398 -2.70 30.23 -3.58
C GLY A 398 -3.33 31.60 -3.37
N LEU A 399 -2.80 32.43 -2.47
CA LEU A 399 -3.19 33.84 -2.28
C LEU A 399 -2.61 34.80 -3.34
N SER A 400 -1.65 34.35 -4.16
CA SER A 400 -0.99 35.21 -5.14
C SER A 400 -1.95 35.72 -6.22
N GLY A 401 -1.90 37.01 -6.51
CA GLY A 401 -2.68 37.62 -7.58
C GLY A 401 -3.08 39.06 -7.29
N THR A 402 -4.03 39.55 -8.09
CA THR A 402 -4.57 40.90 -7.95
C THR A 402 -5.67 40.92 -6.89
N TRP A 403 -5.54 41.83 -5.92
CA TRP A 403 -6.52 42.10 -4.87
C TRP A 403 -6.93 43.57 -4.92
N TRP A 404 -8.21 43.90 -4.84
CA TRP A 404 -8.67 45.29 -4.94
C TRP A 404 -9.96 45.51 -4.17
N ASN A 405 -10.33 46.78 -4.02
CA ASN A 405 -11.67 47.14 -3.56
C ASN A 405 -12.47 47.69 -4.75
N PRO A 406 -13.63 47.11 -5.11
CA PRO A 406 -14.42 47.55 -6.28
C PRO A 406 -14.84 49.03 -6.25
N THR A 407 -14.83 49.66 -5.07
CA THR A 407 -15.19 51.08 -4.91
C THR A 407 -14.00 52.04 -5.04
N LYS A 408 -12.76 51.51 -5.15
CA LYS A 408 -11.51 52.28 -5.19
C LYS A 408 -10.86 52.19 -6.57
N SER A 409 -11.30 53.04 -7.49
CA SER A 409 -10.80 53.03 -8.87
C SER A 409 -9.32 53.42 -8.93
N GLY A 410 -8.52 52.62 -9.64
CA GLY A 410 -7.09 52.88 -9.84
C GLY A 410 -6.20 52.42 -8.68
N GLU A 411 -6.79 51.85 -7.61
CA GLU A 411 -6.06 51.32 -6.47
C GLU A 411 -6.13 49.79 -6.42
N GLY A 412 -5.10 49.16 -5.88
CA GLY A 412 -5.11 47.72 -5.68
C GLY A 412 -3.73 47.15 -5.39
N PHE A 413 -3.71 45.89 -5.04
CA PHE A 413 -2.54 45.14 -4.67
C PHE A 413 -2.24 44.07 -5.72
N LEU A 414 -0.96 43.93 -6.05
CA LEU A 414 -0.42 42.66 -6.53
C LEU A 414 0.25 41.98 -5.33
N ILE A 415 -0.25 40.81 -4.95
CA ILE A 415 0.29 40.01 -3.86
C ILE A 415 0.97 38.78 -4.47
N GLU A 416 2.20 38.52 -4.07
CA GLU A 416 2.96 37.33 -4.45
C GLU A 416 3.39 36.61 -3.18
N VAL A 417 3.04 35.32 -3.07
CA VAL A 417 3.45 34.45 -1.98
C VAL A 417 4.23 33.29 -2.59
N ASP A 418 5.46 33.07 -2.13
CA ASP A 418 6.30 31.97 -2.59
C ASP A 418 6.12 30.69 -1.75
N SER A 419 6.75 29.60 -2.20
CA SER A 419 6.72 28.30 -1.52
C SER A 419 7.35 28.31 -0.12
N ASN A 420 8.20 29.29 0.18
CA ASN A 420 8.80 29.49 1.50
C ASN A 420 7.92 30.38 2.39
N LYS A 421 6.70 30.68 1.96
CA LYS A 421 5.74 31.59 2.60
C LYS A 421 6.27 33.01 2.72
N PHE A 422 7.22 33.41 1.88
CA PHE A 422 7.61 34.80 1.73
C PHE A 422 6.51 35.52 0.94
N MET A 423 5.95 36.58 1.54
CA MET A 423 4.98 37.45 0.87
C MET A 423 5.64 38.76 0.47
N TYR A 424 5.45 39.12 -0.80
CA TYR A 424 5.76 40.44 -1.34
C TYR A 424 4.50 41.08 -1.90
N VAL A 425 4.30 42.35 -1.61
CA VAL A 425 3.08 43.07 -1.95
C VAL A 425 3.43 44.37 -2.64
N SER A 426 2.79 44.67 -3.76
CA SER A 426 2.86 45.98 -4.42
C SER A 426 1.49 46.63 -4.38
N LEU A 427 1.37 47.77 -3.71
CA LEU A 427 0.15 48.59 -3.67
C LEU A 427 0.27 49.72 -4.68
N TYR A 428 -0.67 49.81 -5.61
CA TYR A 428 -0.86 50.97 -6.48
C TYR A 428 -1.93 51.87 -5.85
N THR A 429 -1.61 53.14 -5.56
CA THR A 429 -2.51 54.10 -4.89
C THR A 429 -2.16 55.55 -5.22
N TYR A 430 -2.63 56.52 -4.44
CA TYR A 430 -2.40 57.96 -4.63
C TYR A 430 -1.71 58.58 -3.41
N GLY A 431 -0.77 59.49 -3.66
CA GLY A 431 -0.09 60.26 -2.62
C GLY A 431 -0.96 61.40 -2.05
N PRO A 432 -0.49 62.09 -0.99
CA PRO A 432 -1.19 63.24 -0.41
C PRO A 432 -1.38 64.41 -1.39
N ASP A 433 -0.59 64.46 -2.45
CA ASP A 433 -0.67 65.41 -3.55
C ASP A 433 -1.72 65.05 -4.62
N GLY A 434 -2.30 63.85 -4.53
CA GLY A 434 -3.27 63.32 -5.48
C GLY A 434 -2.66 62.66 -6.71
N GLU A 435 -1.33 62.60 -6.81
CA GLU A 435 -0.62 61.91 -7.89
C GLU A 435 -0.52 60.40 -7.62
N GLN A 436 -0.42 59.61 -8.68
CA GLN A 436 -0.24 58.16 -8.53
C GLN A 436 1.11 57.85 -7.88
N THR A 437 1.07 56.93 -6.92
CA THR A 437 2.25 56.37 -6.25
C THR A 437 2.09 54.86 -6.11
N TRP A 438 3.17 54.18 -5.74
CA TRP A 438 3.10 52.77 -5.37
C TRP A 438 3.93 52.52 -4.13
N LEU A 439 3.47 51.60 -3.29
CA LEU A 439 4.19 51.14 -2.10
C LEU A 439 4.54 49.66 -2.29
N VAL A 440 5.60 49.21 -1.65
CA VAL A 440 5.94 47.79 -1.56
C VAL A 440 5.96 47.34 -0.13
N ALA A 441 5.49 46.14 0.16
CA ALA A 441 5.53 45.57 1.49
C ALA A 441 6.16 44.18 1.46
N ALA A 442 6.99 43.91 2.47
CA ALA A 442 7.65 42.62 2.65
C ALA A 442 7.21 42.01 3.98
N LEU A 443 6.96 40.69 3.97
CA LEU A 443 6.55 39.93 5.15
C LEU A 443 7.60 40.02 6.27
N THR A 444 7.12 40.24 7.49
CA THR A 444 7.94 40.17 8.71
C THR A 444 7.56 38.98 9.57
N SER A 445 6.28 38.64 9.63
CA SER A 445 5.74 37.47 10.33
C SER A 445 4.37 37.11 9.78
N ALA A 446 3.98 35.85 9.88
CA ALA A 446 2.64 35.38 9.57
C ALA A 446 2.15 34.41 10.65
N THR A 447 0.86 34.42 10.93
CA THR A 447 0.21 33.47 11.83
C THR A 447 -1.23 33.26 11.36
N GLY A 448 -1.59 32.01 11.04
CA GLY A 448 -2.87 31.70 10.39
C GLY A 448 -3.08 32.57 9.15
N THR A 449 -4.23 33.24 9.07
CA THR A 449 -4.62 34.11 7.97
C THR A 449 -4.01 35.52 8.02
N THR A 450 -3.20 35.83 9.03
CA THR A 450 -2.68 37.18 9.27
C THR A 450 -1.22 37.29 8.86
N ALA A 451 -0.89 38.33 8.09
CA ALA A 451 0.46 38.68 7.66
C ALA A 451 0.83 40.08 8.16
N ASN A 452 1.93 40.21 8.91
CA ASN A 452 2.49 41.50 9.28
C ASN A 452 3.62 41.87 8.32
N VAL A 453 3.66 43.12 7.89
CA VAL A 453 4.60 43.60 6.86
C VAL A 453 5.29 44.89 7.27
N THR A 454 6.49 45.10 6.72
CA THR A 454 7.10 46.43 6.65
C THR A 454 6.83 47.00 5.26
N VAL A 455 6.42 48.26 5.20
CA VAL A 455 6.03 48.97 3.97
C VAL A 455 7.12 49.98 3.61
N TYR A 456 7.45 50.07 2.33
CA TYR A 456 8.44 50.97 1.76
C TYR A 456 7.83 51.77 0.61
N ILE A 457 8.34 52.99 0.43
CA ILE A 457 7.99 53.85 -0.70
C ILE A 457 9.20 54.03 -1.63
N PRO A 458 9.10 53.61 -2.89
CA PRO A 458 10.09 53.92 -3.91
C PRO A 458 9.99 55.39 -4.32
N SER A 459 11.12 56.06 -4.50
CA SER A 459 11.18 57.47 -4.91
C SER A 459 12.45 57.78 -5.71
N GLY A 460 12.49 58.91 -6.44
CA GLY A 460 13.70 59.46 -7.06
C GLY A 460 14.06 58.94 -8.46
N GLY A 461 13.40 57.89 -8.95
CA GLY A 461 13.56 57.40 -10.33
C GLY A 461 12.89 58.31 -11.37
N THR A 462 13.36 58.28 -12.62
CA THR A 462 12.71 58.95 -13.76
C THR A 462 12.42 57.95 -14.87
N TRP A 463 11.54 58.31 -15.82
CA TRP A 463 11.15 57.40 -16.91
C TRP A 463 12.37 56.90 -17.71
N GLY A 464 12.61 55.59 -17.66
CA GLY A 464 13.73 54.94 -18.36
C GLY A 464 15.09 55.06 -17.66
N ASP A 465 15.19 55.73 -16.50
CA ASP A 465 16.43 55.90 -15.75
C ASP A 465 16.19 55.74 -14.23
N PRO A 466 16.58 54.60 -13.64
CA PRO A 466 16.45 54.33 -12.21
C PRO A 466 17.62 54.85 -11.37
N SER A 467 18.62 55.54 -11.93
CA SER A 467 19.86 55.90 -11.23
C SER A 467 19.68 56.80 -9.99
N GLY A 468 18.56 57.52 -9.90
CA GLY A 468 18.16 58.30 -8.73
C GLY A 468 17.19 57.59 -7.77
N ALA A 469 16.80 56.36 -8.07
CA ALA A 469 15.76 55.66 -7.32
C ALA A 469 16.28 55.11 -5.98
N ALA A 470 15.54 55.38 -4.90
CA ALA A 470 15.66 54.71 -3.61
C ALA A 470 14.41 53.84 -3.40
N THR A 471 14.59 52.57 -3.06
CA THR A 471 13.50 51.59 -2.88
C THR A 471 13.41 51.05 -1.45
N ASP A 472 14.28 51.52 -0.57
CA ASP A 472 14.47 51.12 0.82
C ASP A 472 13.97 52.18 1.81
N ILE A 473 13.26 53.21 1.33
CA ILE A 473 12.69 54.23 2.20
C ILE A 473 11.49 53.60 2.93
N GLU A 474 11.67 53.31 4.21
CA GLU A 474 10.59 52.79 5.05
C GLU A 474 9.45 53.81 5.12
N TRP A 475 8.27 53.36 4.70
CA TRP A 475 7.03 54.13 4.76
C TRP A 475 6.32 53.90 6.10
N GLY A 476 6.37 52.68 6.62
CA GLY A 476 5.75 52.30 7.89
C GLY A 476 5.52 50.80 8.02
N THR A 477 4.49 50.41 8.75
CA THR A 477 4.14 49.00 9.02
C THR A 477 2.73 48.69 8.56
N GLY A 478 2.42 47.42 8.36
CA GLY A 478 1.06 47.01 8.04
C GLY A 478 0.70 45.60 8.46
N GLN A 479 -0.57 45.30 8.34
CA GLN A 479 -1.16 43.98 8.57
C GLN A 479 -2.16 43.68 7.45
N PHE A 480 -2.12 42.45 6.94
CA PHE A 480 -3.14 41.87 6.07
C PHE A 480 -3.83 40.72 6.80
N ASN A 481 -5.13 40.54 6.55
CA ASN A 481 -5.91 39.39 7.02
C ASN A 481 -6.72 38.79 5.86
N PHE A 482 -6.55 37.50 5.60
CA PHE A 482 -7.17 36.75 4.51
C PHE A 482 -8.09 35.65 5.06
N PRO A 483 -9.33 35.96 5.47
CA PRO A 483 -10.26 34.96 5.98
C PRO A 483 -10.65 33.92 4.92
N THR A 484 -10.62 34.28 3.63
CA THR A 484 -10.87 33.35 2.53
C THR A 484 -9.94 33.65 1.35
N CYS A 485 -9.93 32.77 0.36
CA CYS A 485 -9.14 32.94 -0.86
C CYS A 485 -9.58 34.10 -1.76
N THR A 486 -10.76 34.66 -1.51
CA THR A 486 -11.36 35.74 -2.32
C THR A 486 -11.67 36.99 -1.52
N ALA A 487 -11.58 36.95 -0.20
CA ALA A 487 -11.85 38.07 0.70
C ALA A 487 -10.66 38.33 1.62
N GLY A 488 -10.30 39.60 1.74
CA GLY A 488 -9.18 40.06 2.54
C GLY A 488 -9.46 41.43 3.15
N SER A 489 -8.54 41.89 4.00
CA SER A 489 -8.51 43.26 4.50
C SER A 489 -7.07 43.62 4.84
N PHE A 490 -6.78 44.90 4.90
CA PHE A 490 -5.46 45.37 5.33
C PHE A 490 -5.57 46.67 6.12
N THR A 491 -4.52 46.95 6.88
CA THR A 491 -4.24 48.24 7.50
C THR A 491 -2.76 48.54 7.33
N ILE A 492 -2.40 49.70 6.80
CA ILE A 492 -1.02 50.21 6.78
C ILE A 492 -0.95 51.56 7.48
N THR A 493 0.03 51.72 8.35
CA THR A 493 0.21 52.92 9.17
C THR A 493 1.56 53.57 8.83
N PRO A 494 1.58 54.84 8.41
CA PRO A 494 2.82 55.54 8.08
C PRO A 494 3.67 55.79 9.34
N ASN A 495 4.98 55.82 9.19
CA ASN A 495 5.88 56.32 10.22
C ASN A 495 5.81 57.85 10.33
N GLN A 496 6.49 58.42 11.33
CA GLN A 496 6.42 59.86 11.59
C GLN A 496 6.87 60.72 10.39
N ALA A 497 7.91 60.30 9.67
CA ALA A 497 8.40 61.06 8.50
C ALA A 497 7.35 61.09 7.38
N MET A 498 6.66 59.98 7.12
CA MET A 498 5.58 59.94 6.13
C MET A 498 4.34 60.70 6.59
N MET A 499 4.01 60.69 7.88
CA MET A 499 2.94 61.53 8.44
C MET A 499 3.24 63.02 8.27
N ASP A 500 4.48 63.43 8.48
CA ASP A 500 4.91 64.82 8.26
C ASP A 500 4.80 65.24 6.79
N MET A 501 4.86 64.27 5.86
CA MET A 501 4.62 64.44 4.42
C MET A 501 3.12 64.39 4.03
N GLY A 502 2.22 64.19 5.00
CA GLY A 502 0.77 64.19 4.80
C GLY A 502 0.15 62.82 4.53
N PHE A 503 0.92 61.73 4.61
CA PHE A 503 0.33 60.39 4.56
C PHE A 503 -0.47 60.11 5.84
N THR A 504 -1.54 59.33 5.70
CA THR A 504 -2.38 58.88 6.81
C THR A 504 -2.52 57.37 6.76
N GLU A 505 -3.01 56.78 7.84
CA GLU A 505 -3.37 55.37 7.86
C GLU A 505 -4.37 55.04 6.75
N LEU A 506 -4.14 53.91 6.07
CA LEU A 506 -5.01 53.41 5.03
C LEU A 506 -5.48 52.00 5.40
N SER A 507 -6.80 51.80 5.37
CA SER A 507 -7.41 50.50 5.65
C SER A 507 -8.73 50.34 4.91
N TYR A 508 -8.92 49.19 4.27
CA TYR A 508 -10.18 48.77 3.66
C TYR A 508 -10.18 47.28 3.30
N ASP A 509 -11.37 46.77 2.97
CA ASP A 509 -11.58 45.39 2.55
C ASP A 509 -11.13 45.16 1.10
N LEU A 510 -10.63 43.96 0.83
CA LEU A 510 -10.11 43.50 -0.44
C LEU A 510 -10.91 42.32 -0.97
N GLU A 511 -11.08 42.30 -2.29
CA GLU A 511 -11.63 41.20 -3.05
C GLU A 511 -10.60 40.70 -4.07
N ARG A 512 -10.61 39.40 -4.33
CA ARG A 512 -9.86 38.76 -5.42
C ARG A 512 -10.78 37.93 -6.28
N ILE A 513 -10.78 38.19 -7.58
CA ILE A 513 -11.37 37.26 -8.54
C ILE A 513 -10.42 36.09 -8.73
N LEU A 514 -10.83 34.93 -8.23
CA LEU A 514 -10.22 33.66 -8.59
C LEU A 514 -10.77 33.19 -9.94
N PRO A 515 -9.91 32.91 -10.94
CA PRO A 515 -10.34 32.21 -12.13
C PRO A 515 -10.96 30.88 -11.76
N SER A 516 -12.05 30.50 -12.45
CA SER A 516 -12.67 29.18 -12.29
C SER A 516 -11.61 28.07 -12.41
N GLY A 517 -11.54 27.19 -11.42
CA GLY A 517 -10.59 26.06 -11.39
C GLY A 517 -9.22 26.37 -10.78
N THR A 518 -8.99 27.57 -10.25
CA THR A 518 -7.77 27.85 -9.46
C THR A 518 -7.95 27.31 -8.05
N ALA A 519 -7.13 26.33 -7.66
CA ALA A 519 -7.11 25.84 -6.28
C ALA A 519 -6.64 26.95 -5.34
N CYS A 520 -7.30 27.10 -4.20
CA CYS A 520 -6.83 27.94 -3.11
C CYS A 520 -7.40 27.41 -1.78
N PRO A 521 -6.56 27.15 -0.77
CA PRO A 521 -5.09 27.17 -0.83
C PRO A 521 -4.56 26.18 -1.87
N THR A 522 -3.37 26.43 -2.41
CA THR A 522 -2.78 25.61 -3.49
C THR A 522 -1.45 25.01 -3.07
N PHE A 523 -1.21 23.80 -3.57
CA PHE A 523 0.12 23.21 -3.60
C PHE A 523 1.01 23.92 -4.61
N VAL A 524 2.32 23.95 -4.35
CA VAL A 524 3.32 24.24 -5.38
C VAL A 524 3.72 22.92 -6.04
N ASN A 525 2.90 22.44 -6.99
CA ASN A 525 3.32 21.32 -7.84
C ASN A 525 4.33 21.85 -8.87
N ASN A 526 5.62 21.69 -8.58
CA ASN A 526 6.72 22.12 -9.45
C ASN A 526 6.68 21.51 -10.87
N GLU A 527 5.83 20.52 -11.14
CA GLU A 527 5.68 19.92 -12.47
C GLU A 527 4.89 20.77 -13.47
N MET A 528 3.96 21.64 -13.04
CA MET A 528 3.25 22.52 -13.99
C MET A 528 4.11 23.69 -14.49
N ALA A 529 5.20 24.02 -13.80
CA ALA A 529 6.14 25.04 -14.25
C ALA A 529 6.95 24.62 -15.50
N ALA A 530 6.97 23.33 -15.85
CA ALA A 530 7.66 22.82 -17.04
C ALA A 530 6.79 22.80 -18.32
N ALA A 531 5.47 22.92 -18.20
CA ALA A 531 4.56 22.82 -19.35
C ALA A 531 4.28 24.16 -20.06
N THR A 532 4.76 25.28 -19.52
CA THR A 532 4.63 26.61 -20.15
C THR A 532 5.92 27.43 -20.00
N ARG A 533 6.93 27.07 -20.78
CA ARG A 533 7.95 28.03 -21.27
C ARG A 533 8.16 27.84 -22.76
#